data_AF-A0A699XNC4-F1
#
_entry.id   AF-A0A699XNC4-F1
#
_cell.length_a   1.000
_cell.length_b   1.000
_cell.length_c   1.000
_cell.angle_alpha   90.00
_cell.angle_beta   90.00
_cell.angle_gamma   90.00
#
_symmetry.space_group_name_H-M   'P 1'
#
loop_
_entity.id
_entity.type
_entity.pdbx_description
1 polymer ?
#
loop_
_entity_poly.entity_id
_entity_poly.type
_entity_poly.pdbx_seq_one_letter_code
_entity_poly.pdbx_strand_id
1 'polypeptide(L)' 'LPETDDGLESAARLYYGAPDLLPVAGSQAAIQALPRLRQAGKIGVLSPCYAEHAEAWRSNGFLVREVLEHEVERFIDALD' A
#
# COMPACT_ATOMS: atom_id res chain seq x y z
N LEU A 1 5.69 10.98 -17.71
CA LEU A 1 6.40 10.51 -16.51
C LEU A 1 7.61 11.41 -16.32
N PRO A 2 8.09 11.64 -15.08
CA PRO A 2 9.36 12.32 -14.86
C PRO A 2 10.48 11.62 -15.64
N GLU A 3 11.49 12.38 -16.05
CA GLU A 3 12.62 11.82 -16.78
C GLU A 3 13.53 11.07 -15.81
N THR A 4 14.27 10.07 -16.31
CA THR A 4 15.20 9.35 -15.44
C THR A 4 16.32 10.29 -15.02
N ASP A 5 16.56 10.37 -13.71
CA ASP A 5 17.63 11.21 -13.12
C ASP A 5 17.41 12.73 -13.30
N ASP A 6 16.15 13.17 -13.38
CA ASP A 6 15.80 14.60 -13.42
C ASP A 6 15.93 15.30 -12.04
N GLY A 7 16.34 14.54 -11.02
CA GLY A 7 16.54 15.01 -9.65
C GLY A 7 15.26 15.04 -8.81
N LEU A 8 14.11 14.66 -9.37
CA LEU A 8 12.83 14.68 -8.66
C LEU A 8 12.84 13.76 -7.43
N GLU A 9 13.45 12.58 -7.52
CA GLU A 9 13.58 11.68 -6.37
C GLU A 9 14.41 12.31 -5.25
N SER A 10 15.52 12.98 -5.59
CA SER A 10 16.37 13.66 -4.61
C SER A 10 15.62 14.80 -3.92
N ALA A 11 14.88 15.62 -4.69
CA ALA A 11 14.06 16.68 -4.15
C ALA A 11 12.94 16.14 -3.25
N ALA A 12 12.28 15.05 -3.66
CA ALA A 12 11.23 14.39 -2.88
C ALA A 12 11.77 13.80 -1.58
N ARG A 13 12.94 13.14 -1.60
CA ARG A 13 13.59 12.59 -0.40
C ARG A 13 13.86 13.69 0.63
N LEU A 14 14.40 14.82 0.17
CA LEU A 14 14.67 15.97 1.04
C LEU A 14 13.38 16.59 1.58
N TYR A 15 12.38 16.79 0.72
CA TYR A 15 11.12 17.44 1.09
C TYR A 15 10.28 16.61 2.07
N TYR A 16 10.12 15.31 1.81
CA TYR A 16 9.33 14.41 2.66
C TYR A 16 10.12 13.82 3.84
N GLY A 17 11.44 14.00 3.87
CA GLY A 17 12.30 13.37 4.89
C GLY A 17 12.33 11.84 4.81
N ALA A 18 12.03 11.27 3.63
CA ALA A 18 11.95 9.84 3.40
C ALA A 18 13.14 9.40 2.52
N PRO A 19 14.22 8.81 3.09
CA PRO A 19 15.40 8.44 2.31
C PRO A 19 15.09 7.34 1.30
N ASP A 20 14.16 6.45 1.65
CA ASP A 20 13.64 5.39 0.79
C ASP A 20 12.25 5.78 0.32
N LEU A 21 12.13 6.06 -0.98
CA LEU A 21 10.86 6.35 -1.65
C LEU A 21 10.83 5.69 -3.02
N LEU A 22 9.61 5.46 -3.52
CA LEU A 22 9.36 4.94 -4.86
C LEU A 22 8.36 5.84 -5.58
N PRO A 23 8.76 6.53 -6.65
CA PRO A 23 7.82 7.23 -7.51
C PRO A 23 6.86 6.22 -8.17
N VAL A 24 5.58 6.54 -8.17
CA VAL A 24 4.52 5.72 -8.78
C VAL A 24 3.65 6.61 -9.66
N ALA A 25 3.01 6.00 -10.66
CA ALA A 25 2.05 6.66 -11.55
C ALA A 25 0.70 6.91 -10.85
N GLY A 26 0.72 7.59 -9.70
CA GLY A 26 -0.44 7.85 -8.85
C GLY A 26 -0.83 6.69 -7.93
N SER A 27 -1.78 6.95 -7.03
CA SER A 27 -2.20 6.01 -5.99
C SER A 27 -2.75 4.69 -6.53
N GLN A 28 -3.45 4.71 -7.66
CA GLN A 28 -4.03 3.49 -8.25
C GLN A 28 -2.95 2.50 -8.70
N ALA A 29 -1.86 3.01 -9.30
CA ALA A 29 -0.73 2.17 -9.68
C ALA A 29 -0.05 1.55 -8.45
N ALA A 30 0.05 2.30 -7.34
CA ALA A 30 0.57 1.76 -6.09
C ALA A 30 -0.33 0.65 -5.52
N ILE A 31 -1.64 0.90 -5.42
CA ILE A 31 -2.61 -0.07 -4.86
C ILE A 31 -2.56 -1.40 -5.62
N GLN A 32 -2.45 -1.35 -6.95
CA GLN A 32 -2.38 -2.57 -7.77
C GLN A 32 -1.01 -3.26 -7.70
N ALA A 33 0.07 -2.52 -7.47
CA ALA A 33 1.43 -3.07 -7.42
C ALA A 33 1.76 -3.70 -6.07
N LEU A 34 1.31 -3.12 -4.95
CA LEU A 34 1.67 -3.54 -3.60
C LEU A 34 1.43 -5.04 -3.31
N PRO A 35 0.28 -5.66 -3.69
CA PRO A 35 0.05 -7.07 -3.45
C PRO A 35 1.07 -7.99 -4.13
N ARG A 36 1.68 -7.55 -5.23
CA ARG A 36 2.65 -8.33 -6.01
C ARG A 36 4.05 -8.33 -5.40
N LEU A 37 4.30 -7.47 -4.41
CA LEU A 37 5.61 -7.30 -3.76
C LEU A 37 5.75 -8.12 -2.47
N ARG A 38 4.66 -8.70 -1.95
CA ARG A 38 4.68 -9.56 -0.76
C ARG A 38 4.31 -11.00 -1.11
N GLN A 39 4.80 -11.93 -0.29
CA GLN A 39 4.28 -13.29 -0.29
C GLN A 39 2.84 -13.30 0.23
N ALA A 40 2.02 -14.22 -0.28
CA ALA A 40 0.62 -14.35 0.12
C ALA A 40 0.48 -14.56 1.64
N GLY A 41 -0.59 -14.01 2.21
CA GLY A 41 -0.86 -14.03 3.65
C GLY A 41 -2.19 -13.39 4.02
N LYS A 42 -2.36 -13.03 5.28
CA LYS A 42 -3.50 -12.34 5.87
C LYS A 42 -3.22 -10.86 5.99
N ILE A 43 -4.10 -10.03 5.44
CA ILE A 43 -3.94 -8.58 5.49
C ILE A 43 -5.22 -7.91 6.00
N GLY A 44 -5.04 -6.84 6.75
CA GLY A 44 -6.11 -5.95 7.20
C GLY A 44 -6.24 -4.76 6.26
N VAL A 45 -7.46 -4.45 5.83
CA VAL A 45 -7.79 -3.21 5.12
C VAL A 45 -8.77 -2.41 5.97
N LEU A 46 -8.40 -1.18 6.32
CA LEU A 46 -9.31 -0.30 7.05
C LEU A 46 -10.56 -0.03 6.19
N SER A 47 -11.74 -0.07 6.79
CA SER A 47 -12.99 0.24 6.12
C SER A 47 -13.78 1.28 6.94
N PRO A 48 -14.41 2.28 6.29
CA PRO A 48 -14.40 2.53 4.84
C PRO A 48 -13.07 3.13 4.35
N CYS A 49 -12.61 2.69 3.18
CA CYS A 49 -11.54 3.33 2.40
C CYS A 49 -11.81 3.16 0.90
N TYR A 50 -10.82 3.44 0.04
CA TYR A 50 -10.89 3.10 -1.38
C TYR A 50 -11.22 1.62 -1.56
N ALA A 51 -12.35 1.33 -2.22
CA ALA A 51 -12.88 -0.03 -2.37
C ALA A 51 -11.89 -0.98 -3.06
N GLU A 52 -11.04 -0.45 -3.93
CA GLU A 52 -10.05 -1.19 -4.71
C GLU A 52 -8.91 -1.77 -3.86
N HIS A 53 -8.66 -1.26 -2.64
CA HIS A 53 -7.62 -1.84 -1.79
C HIS A 53 -7.92 -3.31 -1.49
N ALA A 54 -9.06 -3.57 -0.85
CA ALA A 54 -9.43 -4.92 -0.43
C ALA A 54 -9.48 -5.88 -1.64
N GLU A 55 -10.01 -5.40 -2.77
CA GLU A 55 -10.11 -6.21 -3.98
C GLU A 55 -8.75 -6.51 -4.61
N ALA A 56 -7.83 -5.55 -4.69
CA ALA A 56 -6.50 -5.76 -5.26
C ALA A 56 -5.72 -6.86 -4.50
N TRP A 57 -5.83 -6.89 -3.17
CA TRP A 57 -5.21 -7.94 -2.36
C TRP A 57 -5.91 -9.30 -2.53
N ARG A 58 -7.25 -9.35 -2.52
CA ARG A 58 -8.02 -10.60 -2.75
C ARG A 58 -7.67 -11.23 -4.10
N SER A 59 -7.64 -10.41 -5.15
CA SER A 59 -7.29 -10.82 -6.52
C SER A 59 -5.86 -11.37 -6.65
N ASN A 60 -4.97 -11.08 -5.70
CA ASN A 60 -3.61 -11.63 -5.63
C ASN A 60 -3.47 -12.79 -4.62
N GLY A 61 -4.58 -13.35 -4.14
CA GLY A 61 -4.59 -14.56 -3.30
C GLY A 61 -4.42 -14.33 -1.79
N PHE A 62 -4.55 -13.09 -1.33
CA PHE A 62 -4.48 -12.78 0.10
C PHE A 62 -5.81 -13.05 0.81
N LEU A 63 -5.72 -13.45 2.08
CA LEU A 63 -6.87 -13.50 2.99
C LEU A 63 -7.11 -12.10 3.54
N VAL A 64 -8.08 -11.39 2.97
CA VAL A 64 -8.34 -9.99 3.30
C VAL A 64 -9.43 -9.87 4.36
N ARG A 65 -9.09 -9.19 5.46
CA ARG A 65 -10.05 -8.75 6.49
C ARG A 65 -10.26 -7.25 6.36
N GLU A 66 -11.49 -6.83 6.14
CA GLU A 66 -11.86 -5.44 6.32
C GLU A 66 -12.08 -5.18 7.82
N VAL A 67 -11.52 -4.08 8.32
CA VAL A 67 -11.44 -3.76 9.76
C VAL A 67 -11.93 -2.34 9.97
N LEU A 68 -12.84 -2.12 10.92
CA LEU A 68 -13.21 -0.77 11.35
C LEU A 68 -12.11 -0.21 12.27
N GLU A 69 -12.00 1.12 12.37
CA GLU A 69 -10.97 1.78 13.20
C GLU A 69 -10.89 1.23 14.63
N HIS A 70 -12.05 1.04 15.29
CA HIS A 70 -12.12 0.53 16.66
C HIS A 70 -11.83 -0.97 16.80
N GLU A 71 -11.69 -1.69 15.68
CA GLU A 71 -11.38 -3.12 15.65
C GLU A 71 -9.90 -3.41 15.36
N VAL A 72 -9.10 -2.39 15.02
CA VAL A 72 -7.69 -2.55 14.62
C VAL A 72 -6.88 -3.25 15.70
N GLU A 73 -6.88 -2.73 16.93
CA GLU A 73 -6.16 -3.30 18.07
C GLU A 73 -6.54 -4.76 18.35
N ARG A 74 -7.79 -5.14 18.05
CA ARG A 74 -8.27 -6.50 18.26
C ARG A 74 -7.72 -7.50 17.23
N PHE A 75 -7.46 -7.06 16.01
CA PHE A 75 -7.14 -7.95 14.90
C PHE A 75 -5.71 -7.82 14.39
N ILE A 76 -4.96 -6.79 14.79
CA ILE A 76 -3.62 -6.53 14.28
C ILE A 76 -2.66 -7.71 14.49
N ASP A 77 -2.75 -8.38 15.64
CA ASP A 77 -1.93 -9.55 15.98
C ASP A 77 -2.27 -10.82 15.18
N ALA A 78 -3.39 -10.82 14.44
CA ALA A 78 -3.83 -11.94 13.62
C ALA A 78 -3.46 -11.81 12.13
N LEU A 79 -2.79 -10.72 11.75
CA LEU A 79 -2.36 -10.39 10.38
C LEU A 79 -0.86 -10.72 10.18
N ASP A 80 -0.43 -10.83 8.92
CA ASP A 80 0.95 -11.17 8.49
C ASP A 80 1.81 -9.96 8.03
#